data_AF-A0A9D4FW37-F1
#
_entry.id   AF-A0A9D4FW37-F1
#
_cell.length_a   1.000
_cell.length_b   1.000
_cell.length_c   1.000
_cell.angle_alpha   90.00
_cell.angle_beta   90.00
_cell.angle_gamma   90.00
#
_symmetry.space_group_name_H-M   'P 1'
#
loop_
_entity.id
_entity.type
_entity.pdbx_description
1 polymer ?
#
loop_
_entity_poly.entity_id
_entity_poly.type
_entity_poly.pdbx_seq_one_letter_code
_entity_poly.pdbx_strand_id
1 'polypeptide(L)'
;MSPPIQMYMGDMAKKEPVTDSILLNENIIDVAMRNRYLRDEIFCQVMKQLTENPNKLSEERGWHVMWMLLTCTFPQSELLDELEMFLRTNPNVFAKRCLEKLHMTKRDGCRYTPPHQMEYDALANRHPAVEYQVLFPDQSKQKIEVDSSTRMCDVHSKIVKKLQLKNSEEYGLFFGLKDK
;
A
#
# COMPACT_ATOMS: atom_id res chain seq x y z
N MET A 1 -14.42 4.59 -18.06
CA MET A 1 -13.98 4.10 -16.74
C MET A 1 -13.26 2.78 -16.98
N SER A 2 -12.08 2.57 -16.40
CA SER A 2 -11.32 1.36 -16.72
C SER A 2 -11.99 0.11 -16.12
N PRO A 3 -12.15 -0.98 -16.89
CA PRO A 3 -12.72 -2.22 -16.40
C PRO A 3 -12.03 -2.80 -15.14
N PRO A 4 -10.69 -2.74 -14.98
CA PRO A 4 -10.03 -3.32 -13.80
C PRO A 4 -10.47 -2.70 -12.47
N ILE A 5 -10.68 -1.37 -12.42
CA ILE A 5 -11.12 -0.69 -11.20
C ILE A 5 -12.53 -1.16 -10.83
N GLN A 6 -13.44 -1.21 -11.80
CA GLN A 6 -14.82 -1.67 -11.57
C GLN A 6 -14.87 -3.15 -11.19
N MET A 7 -14.04 -3.99 -11.80
CA MET A 7 -13.91 -5.40 -11.44
C MET A 7 -13.38 -5.60 -10.02
N TYR A 8 -12.41 -4.79 -9.60
CA TYR A 8 -11.92 -4.82 -8.23
C TYR A 8 -12.99 -4.32 -7.26
N MET A 9 -13.72 -3.26 -7.58
CA MET A 9 -14.75 -2.70 -6.69
C MET A 9 -16.02 -3.57 -6.59
N GLY A 10 -16.15 -4.58 -7.46
CA GLY A 10 -17.33 -5.44 -7.52
C GLY A 10 -18.49 -4.86 -8.35
N ASP A 11 -18.25 -3.75 -9.05
CA ASP A 11 -19.22 -3.10 -9.94
C ASP A 11 -19.29 -3.79 -11.32
N MET A 12 -18.31 -4.66 -11.62
CA MET A 12 -18.25 -5.43 -12.86
C MET A 12 -17.81 -6.87 -12.57
N ALA A 13 -18.42 -7.83 -13.26
CA ALA A 13 -18.03 -9.23 -13.16
C ALA A 13 -16.62 -9.46 -13.71
N LYS A 14 -15.82 -10.28 -13.02
CA LYS A 14 -14.52 -10.76 -13.51
C LYS A 14 -14.75 -11.85 -14.56
N LYS A 15 -13.98 -11.80 -15.65
CA LYS A 15 -14.07 -12.80 -16.73
C LYS A 15 -13.57 -14.18 -16.31
N GLU A 16 -12.59 -14.21 -15.41
CA GLU A 16 -11.92 -15.40 -14.88
C GLU A 16 -11.73 -15.26 -13.37
N PRO A 17 -11.50 -16.37 -12.62
CA PRO A 17 -11.23 -16.33 -11.19
C PRO A 17 -9.83 -15.74 -10.91
N VAL A 18 -9.71 -14.43 -11.08
CA VAL A 18 -8.51 -13.65 -10.77
C VAL A 18 -8.62 -13.11 -9.35
N THR A 19 -7.59 -13.33 -8.54
CA THR A 19 -7.54 -12.79 -7.18
C THR A 19 -7.48 -11.26 -7.21
N ASP A 20 -7.93 -10.63 -6.13
CA ASP A 20 -7.93 -9.17 -6.01
C ASP A 20 -6.51 -8.58 -6.07
N SER A 21 -5.53 -9.29 -5.51
CA SER A 21 -4.12 -8.88 -5.52
C SER A 21 -3.52 -8.93 -6.92
N ILE A 22 -3.77 -9.99 -7.69
CA ILE A 22 -3.31 -10.09 -9.09
C ILE A 22 -3.96 -9.01 -9.93
N LEU A 23 -5.30 -8.87 -9.83
CA LEU A 23 -6.04 -7.86 -10.58
C LEU A 23 -5.49 -6.45 -10.31
N LEU A 24 -5.32 -6.09 -9.03
CA LEU A 24 -4.87 -4.75 -8.65
C LEU A 24 -3.39 -4.51 -9.00
N ASN A 25 -2.50 -5.46 -8.69
CA ASN A 25 -1.07 -5.32 -8.97
C ASN A 25 -0.79 -5.17 -10.46
N GLU A 26 -1.30 -6.08 -11.29
CA GLU A 26 -0.91 -6.16 -12.70
C GLU A 26 -1.63 -5.11 -13.57
N ASN A 27 -2.89 -4.82 -13.28
CA ASN A 27 -3.72 -4.00 -14.18
C ASN A 27 -3.87 -2.55 -13.73
N ILE A 28 -3.53 -2.21 -12.49
CA ILE A 28 -3.72 -0.86 -11.93
C ILE A 28 -2.38 -0.33 -11.40
N ILE A 29 -1.77 -1.01 -10.43
CA ILE A 29 -0.57 -0.51 -9.74
C ILE A 29 0.63 -0.48 -10.67
N ASP A 30 0.95 -1.58 -11.36
CA ASP A 30 2.08 -1.63 -12.29
C ASP A 30 1.97 -0.60 -13.40
N VAL A 31 0.74 -0.40 -13.91
CA VAL A 31 0.45 0.60 -14.95
C VAL A 31 0.71 2.01 -14.43
N ALA A 32 0.20 2.33 -13.24
CA ALA A 32 0.41 3.63 -12.59
C ALA A 32 1.88 3.88 -12.26
N MET A 33 2.63 2.85 -11.83
CA MET A 33 4.05 2.98 -11.53
C MET A 33 4.88 3.27 -12.78
N ARG A 34 4.59 2.61 -13.91
CA ARG A 34 5.40 2.66 -15.13
C ARG A 34 5.09 3.84 -16.06
N ASN A 35 3.85 4.33 -16.09
CA ASN A 35 3.44 5.38 -17.01
C ASN A 35 2.80 6.57 -16.29
N ARG A 36 3.47 7.73 -16.33
CA ARG A 36 3.03 8.96 -15.68
C ARG A 36 1.66 9.48 -16.14
N TYR A 37 1.32 9.33 -17.42
CA TYR A 37 0.04 9.81 -17.96
C TYR A 37 -1.11 8.92 -17.52
N LEU A 38 -0.89 7.60 -17.54
CA LEU A 38 -1.88 6.65 -17.04
C LEU A 38 -2.01 6.71 -15.52
N ARG A 39 -0.93 7.06 -14.80
CA ARG A 39 -0.97 7.28 -13.35
C ARG A 39 -2.03 8.32 -12.98
N ASP A 40 -1.94 9.51 -13.57
CA ASP A 40 -2.86 10.61 -13.28
C ASP A 40 -4.30 10.22 -13.65
N GLU A 41 -4.50 9.61 -14.81
CA GLU A 41 -5.82 9.08 -15.22
C GLU A 41 -6.38 8.05 -14.22
N ILE A 42 -5.54 7.13 -13.72
CA ILE A 42 -5.96 6.15 -12.72
C ILE A 42 -6.41 6.85 -11.43
N PHE A 43 -5.66 7.84 -10.94
CA PHE A 43 -6.08 8.62 -9.76
C PHE A 43 -7.41 9.36 -10.00
N CYS A 44 -7.58 10.00 -11.16
CA CYS A 44 -8.85 10.61 -11.55
C CYS A 44 -10.00 9.61 -11.54
N GLN A 45 -9.80 8.41 -12.11
CA GLN A 45 -10.83 7.37 -12.17
C GLN A 45 -11.20 6.85 -10.78
N VAL A 46 -10.23 6.68 -9.88
CA VAL A 46 -10.48 6.26 -8.50
C VAL A 46 -11.21 7.35 -7.72
N MET A 47 -10.77 8.62 -7.81
CA MET A 47 -11.48 9.74 -7.17
C MET A 47 -12.92 9.85 -7.66
N LYS A 48 -13.15 9.67 -8.97
CA LYS A 48 -14.49 9.61 -9.54
C LYS A 48 -15.33 8.48 -8.93
N GLN A 49 -14.77 7.28 -8.82
CA GLN A 49 -15.44 6.12 -8.22
C GLN A 49 -15.73 6.26 -6.72
N LEU A 50 -15.04 7.17 -6.04
CA LEU A 50 -15.24 7.51 -4.64
C LEU A 50 -16.15 8.72 -4.43
N THR A 51 -16.49 9.44 -5.51
CA THR A 51 -17.36 10.61 -5.45
C THR A 51 -18.82 10.16 -5.53
N GLU A 52 -19.59 10.46 -4.49
CA GLU A 52 -21.03 10.17 -4.42
C GLU A 52 -21.39 8.70 -4.70
N ASN A 53 -20.51 7.75 -4.34
CA ASN A 53 -20.75 6.33 -4.55
C ASN A 53 -21.84 5.82 -3.58
N PRO A 54 -23.02 5.38 -4.08
CA PRO A 54 -24.11 4.93 -3.20
C PRO A 54 -23.86 3.53 -2.63
N ASN A 55 -22.97 2.74 -3.25
CA ASN A 55 -22.67 1.38 -2.83
C ASN A 55 -21.51 1.38 -1.84
N LYS A 56 -21.82 1.15 -0.55
CA LYS A 56 -20.82 1.17 0.54
C LYS A 56 -19.72 0.13 0.38
N LEU A 57 -20.02 -1.04 -0.16
CA LEU A 57 -18.99 -2.07 -0.40
C LEU A 57 -18.05 -1.65 -1.53
N SER A 58 -18.61 -1.12 -2.62
CA SER A 58 -17.84 -0.55 -3.73
C SER A 58 -16.97 0.62 -3.24
N GLU A 59 -17.54 1.56 -2.48
CA GLU A 59 -16.82 2.71 -1.89
C GLU A 59 -15.64 2.25 -1.02
N GLU A 60 -15.84 1.31 -0.09
CA GLU A 60 -14.78 0.76 0.78
C GLU A 60 -13.65 0.14 -0.07
N ARG A 61 -13.99 -0.61 -1.11
CA ARG A 61 -12.99 -1.19 -2.03
C ARG A 61 -12.29 -0.12 -2.86
N GLY A 62 -12.96 0.95 -3.26
CA GLY A 62 -12.34 2.10 -3.91
C GLY A 62 -11.28 2.76 -3.02
N TRP A 63 -11.54 2.86 -1.71
CA TRP A 63 -10.56 3.37 -0.75
C TRP A 63 -9.37 2.43 -0.59
N HIS A 64 -9.56 1.13 -0.71
CA HIS A 64 -8.45 0.17 -0.76
C HIS A 64 -7.57 0.38 -1.99
N VAL A 65 -8.17 0.63 -3.16
CA VAL A 65 -7.42 0.98 -4.38
C VAL A 65 -6.61 2.27 -4.17
N MET A 66 -7.24 3.32 -3.62
CA MET A 66 -6.56 4.59 -3.32
C MET A 66 -5.37 4.38 -2.36
N TRP A 67 -5.57 3.62 -1.29
CA TRP A 67 -4.51 3.30 -0.34
C TRP A 67 -3.34 2.59 -1.02
N MET A 68 -3.60 1.52 -1.77
CA MET A 68 -2.55 0.75 -2.44
C MET A 68 -1.81 1.54 -3.52
N LEU A 69 -2.49 2.46 -4.22
CA LEU A 69 -1.82 3.38 -5.12
C LEU A 69 -0.85 4.28 -4.36
N LEU A 70 -1.31 4.89 -3.26
CA LEU A 70 -0.51 5.82 -2.45
C LEU A 70 0.69 5.18 -1.74
N THR A 71 0.70 3.86 -1.52
CA THR A 71 1.90 3.16 -1.02
C THR A 71 2.99 3.01 -2.09
N CYS A 72 2.63 3.08 -3.37
CA CYS A 72 3.52 2.82 -4.49
C CYS A 72 3.83 4.07 -5.32
N THR A 73 2.91 5.02 -5.40
CA THR A 73 3.03 6.17 -6.29
C THR A 73 2.04 7.29 -5.94
N PHE A 74 2.23 8.45 -6.55
CA PHE A 74 1.32 9.59 -6.45
C PHE A 74 1.38 10.43 -7.74
N PRO A 75 0.33 11.23 -8.05
CA PRO A 75 0.35 12.14 -9.18
C PRO A 75 1.49 13.15 -9.06
N GLN A 76 2.10 13.53 -10.20
CA GLN A 76 3.19 14.53 -10.22
C GLN A 76 2.85 15.76 -11.07
N SER A 77 1.57 15.92 -11.43
CA SER A 77 1.03 17.05 -12.17
C SER A 77 0.22 17.97 -11.26
N GLU A 78 -0.48 18.92 -11.85
CA GLU A 78 -1.47 19.76 -11.17
C GLU A 78 -2.41 18.91 -10.30
N LEU A 79 -2.80 17.71 -10.78
CA LEU A 79 -3.65 16.72 -10.10
C LEU A 79 -3.28 16.42 -8.65
N LEU A 80 -2.02 16.61 -8.26
CA LEU A 80 -1.58 16.39 -6.88
C LEU A 80 -2.34 17.30 -5.90
N ASP A 81 -2.57 18.56 -6.27
CA ASP A 81 -3.26 19.52 -5.42
C ASP A 81 -4.75 19.19 -5.31
N GLU A 82 -5.39 18.75 -6.40
CA GLU A 82 -6.77 18.25 -6.38
C GLU A 82 -6.90 16.97 -5.56
N LEU A 83 -5.93 16.05 -5.65
CA LEU A 83 -5.92 14.85 -4.82
C LEU A 83 -5.78 15.20 -3.33
N GLU A 84 -4.88 16.10 -2.97
CA GLU A 84 -4.74 16.56 -1.58
C GLU A 84 -6.01 17.22 -1.08
N MET A 85 -6.66 18.06 -1.90
CA MET A 85 -7.93 18.69 -1.57
C MET A 85 -9.04 17.65 -1.40
N PHE A 86 -9.18 16.73 -2.35
CA PHE A 86 -10.15 15.63 -2.32
C PHE A 86 -10.03 14.83 -1.02
N LEU A 87 -8.81 14.40 -0.67
CA LEU A 87 -8.58 13.62 0.55
C LEU A 87 -8.83 14.42 1.83
N ARG A 88 -8.58 15.73 1.82
CA ARG A 88 -8.76 16.62 2.97
C ARG A 88 -10.23 16.94 3.23
N THR A 89 -11.04 17.13 2.18
CA THR A 89 -12.44 17.55 2.30
C THR A 89 -13.41 16.37 2.37
N ASN A 90 -12.99 15.17 1.97
CA ASN A 90 -13.86 14.01 1.99
C ASN A 90 -14.14 13.55 3.45
N PRO A 91 -15.43 13.39 3.85
CA PRO A 91 -15.79 13.03 5.22
C PRO A 91 -15.48 11.57 5.57
N ASN A 92 -15.11 10.73 4.61
CA ASN A 92 -14.81 9.33 4.86
C ASN A 92 -13.57 9.19 5.76
N VAL A 93 -13.67 8.35 6.79
CA VAL A 93 -12.59 8.12 7.78
C VAL A 93 -11.29 7.62 7.14
N PHE A 94 -11.36 6.95 5.98
CA PHE A 94 -10.20 6.46 5.26
C PHE A 94 -9.47 7.57 4.51
N ALA A 95 -10.15 8.64 4.13
CA ALA A 95 -9.57 9.76 3.39
C ALA A 95 -8.40 10.41 4.16
N LYS A 96 -8.58 10.62 5.47
CA LYS A 96 -7.52 11.14 6.35
C LYS A 96 -6.29 10.22 6.38
N ARG A 97 -6.49 8.90 6.46
CA ARG A 97 -5.40 7.92 6.44
C ARG A 97 -4.67 7.93 5.10
N CYS A 98 -5.40 8.03 4.00
CA CYS A 98 -4.82 8.20 2.67
C CYS A 98 -4.03 9.51 2.56
N LEU A 99 -4.50 10.62 3.12
CA LEU A 99 -3.77 11.89 3.13
C LEU A 99 -2.44 11.77 3.90
N GLU A 100 -2.46 11.16 5.09
CA GLU A 100 -1.25 10.88 5.86
C GLU A 100 -0.27 10.01 5.06
N LYS A 101 -0.77 8.97 4.38
CA LYS A 101 0.03 8.11 3.52
C LYS A 101 0.65 8.88 2.35
N LEU A 102 -0.12 9.73 1.66
CA LEU A 102 0.39 10.58 0.58
C LEU A 102 1.58 11.44 1.05
N HIS A 103 1.45 12.10 2.20
CA HIS A 103 2.53 12.91 2.76
C HIS A 103 3.77 12.07 3.12
N MET A 104 3.59 10.87 3.68
CA MET A 104 4.70 9.95 3.94
C MET A 104 5.40 9.55 2.65
N THR A 105 4.66 9.13 1.62
CA THR A 105 5.22 8.71 0.33
C THR A 105 5.93 9.87 -0.39
N LYS A 106 5.41 11.10 -0.29
CA LYS A 106 6.09 12.30 -0.81
C LYS A 106 7.44 12.56 -0.12
N ARG A 107 7.50 12.35 1.20
CA ARG A 107 8.72 12.57 2.01
C ARG A 107 9.75 11.45 1.85
N ASP A 108 9.30 10.21 1.94
CA ASP A 108 10.16 9.03 2.06
C ASP A 108 10.43 8.35 0.72
N GLY A 109 9.71 8.74 -0.33
CA GLY A 109 9.81 8.19 -1.67
C GLY A 109 8.85 7.03 -1.95
N CYS A 110 8.82 6.63 -3.21
CA CYS A 110 7.98 5.54 -3.70
C CYS A 110 8.70 4.20 -3.60
N ARG A 111 7.92 3.12 -3.44
CA ARG A 111 8.41 1.75 -3.56
C ARG A 111 8.71 1.40 -5.02
N TYR A 112 9.64 0.48 -5.24
CA TYR A 112 9.98 -0.07 -6.56
C TYR A 112 9.22 -1.36 -6.91
N THR A 113 8.55 -1.97 -5.93
CA THR A 113 7.80 -3.21 -6.09
C THR A 113 6.33 -2.99 -5.75
N PRO A 114 5.40 -3.74 -6.38
CA PRO A 114 4.00 -3.74 -5.98
C PRO A 114 3.79 -4.24 -4.54
N PRO A 115 2.62 -3.98 -3.94
CA PRO A 115 2.28 -4.47 -2.60
C PRO A 115 2.29 -5.99 -2.53
N HIS A 116 2.79 -6.52 -1.41
CA HIS A 116 2.80 -7.96 -1.14
C HIS A 116 1.41 -8.45 -0.70
N GLN A 117 1.08 -9.74 -0.91
CA GLN A 117 -0.22 -10.33 -0.52
C GLN A 117 -0.61 -10.02 0.94
N MET A 118 0.36 -10.08 1.86
CA MET A 118 0.15 -9.74 3.28
C MET A 118 -0.40 -8.32 3.48
N GLU A 119 -0.07 -7.35 2.62
CA GLU A 119 -0.61 -5.99 2.70
C GLU A 119 -2.09 -5.94 2.29
N TYR A 120 -2.49 -6.77 1.32
CA TYR A 120 -3.89 -6.94 0.94
C TYR A 120 -4.71 -7.56 2.08
N ASP A 121 -4.16 -8.61 2.70
CA ASP A 121 -4.81 -9.29 3.83
C ASP A 121 -4.91 -8.34 5.04
N ALA A 122 -3.85 -7.59 5.33
CA ALA A 122 -3.80 -6.56 6.37
C ALA A 122 -4.89 -5.48 6.15
N LEU A 123 -4.99 -4.98 4.93
CA LEU A 123 -5.98 -3.97 4.55
C LEU A 123 -7.41 -4.50 4.69
N ALA A 124 -7.68 -5.71 4.19
CA ALA A 124 -8.98 -6.36 4.30
C ALA A 124 -9.40 -6.61 5.76
N ASN A 125 -8.44 -6.93 6.63
CA ASN A 125 -8.66 -7.10 8.08
C ASN A 125 -8.68 -5.77 8.85
N ARG A 126 -8.61 -4.63 8.16
CA ARG A 126 -8.55 -3.27 8.74
C ARG A 126 -7.37 -3.06 9.71
N HIS A 127 -6.34 -3.88 9.59
CA HIS A 127 -5.14 -3.82 10.40
C HIS A 127 -3.95 -3.50 9.50
N PRO A 128 -3.52 -2.23 9.37
CA PRO A 128 -2.56 -1.80 8.34
C PRO A 128 -1.15 -2.35 8.50
N ALA A 129 -0.89 -3.07 9.59
CA ALA A 129 0.40 -3.63 9.89
C ALA A 129 0.34 -5.16 9.91
N VAL A 130 1.46 -5.75 9.53
CA VAL A 130 1.71 -7.17 9.45
C VAL A 130 2.74 -7.52 10.51
N GLU A 131 2.49 -8.60 11.24
CA GLU A 131 3.48 -9.15 12.16
C GLU A 131 4.49 -9.99 11.37
N TYR A 132 5.72 -9.50 11.27
CA TYR A 132 6.83 -10.21 10.63
C TYR A 132 7.75 -10.84 11.67
N GLN A 133 8.17 -12.09 11.43
CA GLN A 133 9.07 -12.81 12.33
C GLN A 133 10.52 -12.65 11.87
N VAL A 134 11.35 -12.13 12.76
CA VAL A 134 12.80 -12.07 12.58
C VAL A 134 13.44 -13.21 13.34
N LEU A 135 14.21 -14.03 12.63
CA LEU A 135 14.97 -15.14 13.22
C LEU A 135 16.38 -14.67 13.58
N PHE A 136 16.86 -15.11 14.73
CA PHE A 136 18.22 -14.86 15.20
C PHE A 136 19.11 -16.09 15.03
N PRO A 137 20.44 -15.92 15.06
CA PRO A 137 21.38 -17.04 14.95
C PRO A 137 21.21 -18.13 16.01
N ASP A 138 20.69 -17.79 17.19
CA ASP A 138 20.40 -18.72 18.29
C ASP A 138 19.07 -19.48 18.13
N GLN A 139 18.43 -19.39 16.95
CA GLN A 139 17.11 -19.94 16.63
C GLN A 139 15.94 -19.28 17.37
N SER A 140 16.19 -18.25 18.16
CA SER A 140 15.12 -17.45 18.75
C SER A 140 14.42 -16.63 17.67
N LYS A 141 13.16 -16.25 17.95
CA LYS A 141 12.32 -15.50 17.04
C LYS A 141 11.75 -14.29 17.73
N GLN A 142 11.75 -13.16 17.04
CA GLN A 142 11.09 -11.96 17.51
C GLN A 142 10.08 -11.47 16.48
N LYS A 143 8.87 -11.25 16.96
CA LYS A 143 7.79 -10.62 16.21
C LYS A 143 8.00 -9.11 16.19
N ILE A 144 7.89 -8.54 15.00
CA ILE A 144 7.94 -7.10 14.77
C ILE A 144 6.72 -6.71 13.95
N GLU A 145 6.16 -5.54 14.22
CA GLU A 145 5.11 -4.96 13.41
C GLU A 145 5.72 -4.13 12.28
N VAL A 146 5.37 -4.48 11.03
CA VAL A 146 5.76 -3.79 9.80
C VAL A 146 4.53 -3.34 9.03
N ASP A 147 4.60 -2.20 8.38
CA ASP A 147 3.55 -1.71 7.49
C ASP A 147 4.10 -1.41 6.08
N SER A 148 3.24 -0.87 5.21
CA SER A 148 3.63 -0.51 3.84
C SER A 148 4.69 0.60 3.75
N SER A 149 4.96 1.33 4.83
CA SER A 149 5.99 2.39 4.88
C SER A 149 7.26 1.99 5.63
N THR A 150 7.26 0.83 6.29
CA THR A 150 8.38 0.36 7.09
C THR A 150 9.57 0.01 6.20
N ARG A 151 10.74 0.62 6.48
CA ARG A 151 12.00 0.35 5.77
C ARG A 151 12.90 -0.57 6.58
N MET A 152 13.90 -1.15 5.91
CA MET A 152 14.88 -2.03 6.56
C MET A 152 15.64 -1.36 7.70
N CYS A 153 15.98 -0.06 7.56
CA CYS A 153 16.62 0.71 8.64
C CYS A 153 15.71 0.89 9.86
N ASP A 154 14.40 1.01 9.65
CA ASP A 154 13.42 1.13 10.74
C ASP A 154 13.31 -0.20 11.50
N VAL A 155 13.29 -1.33 10.77
CA VAL A 155 13.31 -2.68 11.36
C VAL A 155 14.60 -2.91 12.16
N HIS A 156 15.75 -2.60 11.57
CA HIS A 156 17.06 -2.72 12.21
C HIS A 156 17.11 -1.90 13.51
N SER A 157 16.71 -0.64 13.45
CA SER A 157 16.67 0.25 14.61
C SER A 157 15.74 -0.26 15.71
N LYS A 158 14.56 -0.81 15.34
CA LYS A 158 13.63 -1.43 16.29
C LYS A 158 14.26 -2.62 17.01
N ILE A 159 14.98 -3.48 16.30
CA ILE A 159 15.63 -4.67 16.88
C ILE A 159 16.80 -4.29 17.78
N VAL A 160 17.70 -3.44 17.30
CA VAL A 160 18.85 -2.94 18.08
C VAL A 160 18.39 -2.34 19.39
N LYS A 161 17.36 -1.48 19.35
CA LYS A 161 16.81 -0.85 20.56
C LYS A 161 16.16 -1.88 21.50
N LYS A 162 15.41 -2.84 20.97
CA LYS A 162 14.70 -3.84 21.77
C LYS A 162 15.65 -4.83 22.45
N LEU A 163 16.73 -5.23 21.77
CA LEU A 163 17.75 -6.13 22.31
C LEU A 163 18.88 -5.41 23.06
N GLN A 164 18.85 -4.08 23.12
CA GLN A 164 19.88 -3.25 23.76
C GLN A 164 21.30 -3.55 23.23
N LEU A 165 21.41 -3.78 21.92
CA LEU A 165 22.67 -4.10 21.28
C LEU A 165 23.59 -2.86 21.26
N LYS A 166 24.87 -3.07 21.57
CA LYS A 166 25.94 -2.09 21.35
C LYS A 166 26.49 -2.25 19.94
N ASN A 167 27.08 -1.22 19.34
CA ASN A 167 27.65 -1.25 17.99
C ASN A 167 26.66 -1.71 16.90
N SER A 168 25.58 -0.95 16.69
CA SER A 168 24.52 -1.29 15.74
C SER A 168 24.98 -1.55 14.30
N GLU A 169 26.12 -0.98 13.92
CA GLU A 169 26.75 -1.11 12.60
C GLU A 169 27.27 -2.53 12.30
N GLU A 170 27.52 -3.34 13.34
CA GLU A 170 27.99 -4.73 13.20
C GLU A 170 26.86 -5.72 12.87
N TYR A 171 25.59 -5.26 12.93
CA TYR A 171 24.43 -6.11 12.69
C TYR A 171 23.74 -5.79 11.37
N GLY A 172 23.33 -6.83 10.65
CA GLY A 172 22.59 -6.73 9.40
C GLY A 172 21.32 -7.58 9.42
N LEU A 173 20.36 -7.21 8.56
CA LEU A 173 19.18 -8.03 8.28
C LEU A 173 19.39 -8.78 6.98
N PHE A 174 19.02 -10.05 6.98
CA PHE A 174 19.16 -10.94 5.83
C PHE A 174 17.82 -11.58 5.49
N PHE A 175 17.53 -11.73 4.21
CA PHE A 175 16.41 -12.56 3.76
C PHE A 175 16.86 -14.02 3.81
N GLY A 176 16.31 -14.78 4.76
CA GLY A 176 16.50 -16.22 4.81
C GLY A 176 15.77 -16.86 3.64
N LEU A 177 16.52 -17.29 2.62
CA LEU A 177 15.97 -18.18 1.61
C LEU A 177 15.65 -19.50 2.31
N LYS A 178 14.40 -19.96 2.26
CA LYS A 178 14.12 -21.36 2.56
C LYS A 178 14.81 -22.15 1.46
N ASP A 179 15.80 -22.96 1.82
CA ASP A 179 16.31 -23.99 0.94
C ASP A 179 15.12 -24.83 0.45
N LYS A 180 15.04 -25.01 -0.88
CA LYS A 180 13.98 -25.78 -1.54
C LYS A 180 14.03 -27.24 -1.15
#